data_AF-A0A2G2WDD1-F1
#
_entry.id   AF-A0A2G2WDD1-F1
#
_cell.length_a   1.000
_cell.length_b   1.000
_cell.length_c   1.000
_cell.angle_alpha   90.00
_cell.angle_beta   90.00
_cell.angle_gamma   90.00
#
_symmetry.space_group_name_H-M   'P 1'
#
loop_
_entity.id
_entity.type
_entity.pdbx_description
1 polymer ?
#
loop_
_entity_poly.entity_id
_entity_poly.type
_entity_poly.pdbx_seq_one_letter_code
_entity_poly.pdbx_strand_id
1 'polypeptide(L)'
;MKEIEREVQETIRGIIDKRVKAMKAGDTNMINDLLSILLDSNFKEIEQHGNKDFGMTTKEVIEECKLFYFAGQETTSVLLVWTMILLSRHLDWQARTREEVLQVFGDGMPEFDGLNRLKIVTMILNESLRLYPTVGGLGRRITTKTKLGELILPAGVMLASPTILVHHDK
;
A
#
# COMPACT_ATOMS: atom_id res chain seq x y z
N MET A 1 0.73 -5.01 23.98
CA MET A 1 -0.16 -4.85 22.81
C MET A 1 -1.09 -3.65 22.95
N LYS A 2 -1.90 -3.54 24.01
CA LYS A 2 -2.77 -2.36 24.25
C LYS A 2 -2.02 -1.02 24.35
N GLU A 3 -0.82 -1.03 24.92
CA GLU A 3 0.00 0.18 25.06
C GLU A 3 0.50 0.72 23.71
N ILE A 4 1.01 -0.16 22.85
CA ILE A 4 1.44 0.17 21.47
C ILE A 4 0.25 0.67 20.64
N GLU A 5 -0.89 -0.01 20.74
CA GLU A 5 -2.11 0.41 20.05
C GLU A 5 -2.52 1.84 20.44
N ARG A 6 -2.49 2.14 21.74
CA ARG A 6 -2.77 3.48 22.26
C ARG A 6 -1.78 4.51 21.73
N GLU A 7 -0.48 4.21 21.78
CA GLU A 7 0.57 5.12 21.31
C GLU A 7 0.43 5.44 19.81
N VAL A 8 0.16 4.43 18.98
CA VAL A 8 -0.12 4.61 17.55
C VAL A 8 -1.36 5.48 17.35
N GLN A 9 -2.45 5.23 18.07
CA GLN A 9 -3.67 6.02 17.98
C GLN A 9 -3.43 7.49 18.38
N GLU A 10 -2.73 7.74 19.48
CA GLU A 10 -2.41 9.09 19.96
C GLU A 10 -1.54 9.85 18.96
N THR A 11 -0.55 9.17 18.37
CA THR A 11 0.35 9.76 17.37
C THR A 11 -0.41 10.15 16.10
N ILE A 12 -1.21 9.24 15.55
CA ILE A 12 -2.00 9.49 14.34
C ILE A 12 -3.04 10.59 14.61
N ARG A 13 -3.72 10.54 15.76
CA ARG A 13 -4.66 11.59 16.16
C ARG A 13 -3.99 12.95 16.23
N GLY A 14 -2.77 13.03 16.77
CA GLY A 14 -2.00 14.27 16.80
C GLY A 14 -1.73 14.85 15.40
N ILE A 15 -1.48 14.00 14.41
CA ILE A 15 -1.29 14.42 13.01
C ILE A 15 -2.62 14.93 12.42
N ILE A 16 -3.71 14.19 12.63
CA ILE A 16 -5.06 14.56 12.14
C ILE A 16 -5.51 15.89 12.77
N ASP A 17 -5.40 16.04 14.08
CA ASP A 17 -5.84 17.24 14.79
C ASP A 17 -5.07 18.48 14.35
N LYS A 18 -3.75 18.35 14.11
CA LYS A 18 -2.93 19.42 13.52
C LYS A 18 -3.43 19.78 12.12
N ARG A 19 -3.74 18.78 11.29
CA ARG A 19 -4.23 18.99 9.92
C ARG A 19 -5.59 19.69 9.89
N VAL A 20 -6.54 19.22 10.70
CA VAL A 20 -7.88 19.82 10.82
C VAL A 20 -7.81 21.27 11.30
N LYS A 21 -6.93 21.58 12.26
CA LYS A 21 -6.72 22.97 12.72
C LYS A 21 -6.21 23.88 11.60
N ALA A 22 -5.24 23.41 10.81
CA ALA A 22 -4.72 24.16 9.68
C ALA A 22 -5.79 24.44 8.61
N MET A 23 -6.61 23.43 8.28
CA MET A 23 -7.73 23.58 7.32
C MET A 23 -8.72 24.66 7.76
N LYS A 24 -9.12 24.64 9.04
CA LYS A 24 -10.07 25.62 9.60
C LYS A 24 -9.51 27.04 9.65
N ALA A 25 -8.19 27.18 9.76
CA ALA A 25 -7.51 28.48 9.74
C ALA A 25 -7.38 29.06 8.32
N GLY A 26 -7.77 28.32 7.27
CA GLY A 26 -7.66 28.77 5.89
C GLY A 26 -6.22 28.84 5.38
N ASP A 27 -5.32 28.01 5.92
CA ASP A 27 -3.92 27.99 5.51
C ASP A 27 -3.78 27.58 4.03
N THR A 28 -3.29 28.49 3.18
CA THR A 28 -3.13 28.27 1.75
C THR A 28 -1.86 27.49 1.39
N ASN A 29 -0.94 27.28 2.35
CA ASN A 29 0.28 26.47 2.17
C ASN A 29 0.07 24.99 2.55
N MET A 30 -1.18 24.52 2.56
CA MET A 30 -1.47 23.15 2.95
C MET A 30 -0.88 22.12 2.00
N ILE A 31 -0.22 21.12 2.60
CA ILE A 31 0.24 19.92 1.91
C ILE A 31 -1.00 19.20 1.36
N ASN A 32 -1.11 19.12 0.04
CA ASN A 32 -2.16 18.39 -0.66
C ASN A 32 -1.82 16.89 -0.73
N ASP A 33 -1.79 16.23 0.44
CA ASP A 33 -1.60 14.79 0.55
C ASP A 33 -2.91 14.04 0.75
N LEU A 34 -2.84 12.71 0.81
CA LEU A 34 -3.99 11.83 0.96
C LEU A 34 -4.84 12.14 2.20
N LEU A 35 -4.22 12.55 3.32
CA LEU A 35 -4.95 12.90 4.53
C LEU A 35 -5.73 14.21 4.34
N SER A 36 -5.15 15.20 3.66
CA SER A 36 -5.87 16.45 3.31
C SER A 36 -7.07 16.14 2.41
N ILE A 37 -6.88 15.31 1.39
CA ILE A 37 -7.95 14.91 0.45
C ILE A 37 -9.07 14.16 1.18
N LEU A 38 -8.71 13.22 2.07
CA LEU A 38 -9.67 12.46 2.87
C LEU A 38 -10.50 13.39 3.78
N LEU A 39 -9.84 14.29 4.50
CA LEU A 39 -10.51 15.22 5.41
C LEU A 39 -11.40 16.21 4.66
N ASP A 40 -10.93 16.78 3.55
CA ASP A 40 -11.69 17.71 2.72
C ASP A 40 -12.95 17.03 2.13
N SER A 41 -12.79 15.83 1.58
CA SER A 41 -13.91 15.03 1.07
C SER A 41 -14.91 14.72 2.18
N ASN A 42 -14.42 14.34 3.36
CA ASN A 42 -15.27 14.03 4.51
C ASN A 42 -16.06 15.25 5.00
N PHE A 43 -15.45 16.44 5.03
CA PHE A 43 -16.16 17.66 5.40
C PHE A 43 -17.23 18.04 4.38
N LYS A 44 -16.93 17.91 3.09
CA LYS A 44 -17.91 18.15 2.01
C LYS A 44 -19.11 17.22 2.10
N GLU A 45 -18.90 15.93 2.40
CA GLU A 45 -19.98 14.96 2.56
C GLU A 45 -20.91 15.35 3.74
N ILE A 46 -20.33 15.75 4.87
CA ILE A 46 -21.09 16.20 6.05
C ILE A 46 -21.87 17.48 5.75
N GLU A 47 -21.27 18.44 5.05
CA GLU A 47 -21.93 19.70 4.68
C GLU A 47 -23.07 19.50 3.69
N GLN A 48 -22.86 18.68 2.66
CA GLN A 48 -23.87 18.40 1.63
C GLN A 48 -25.13 17.75 2.21
N HIS A 49 -24.96 16.86 3.19
CA HIS A 49 -26.07 16.17 3.85
C HIS A 49 -26.57 16.87 5.12
N GLY A 50 -25.87 17.88 5.62
CA GLY A 50 -26.19 18.59 6.86
C GLY A 50 -26.18 17.70 8.11
N ASN A 51 -25.64 16.47 8.02
CA ASN A 51 -25.62 15.50 9.09
C ASN A 51 -24.23 14.83 9.17
N LYS A 52 -23.65 14.83 10.37
CA LYS A 52 -22.34 14.24 10.67
C LYS A 52 -22.30 12.72 10.45
N ASP A 53 -23.45 12.05 10.50
CA ASP A 53 -23.52 10.59 10.29
C ASP A 53 -23.21 10.17 8.84
N PHE A 54 -23.21 11.11 7.89
CA PHE A 54 -22.80 10.85 6.50
C PHE A 54 -21.28 10.90 6.31
N GLY A 55 -20.54 11.45 7.28
CA GLY A 55 -19.08 11.47 7.26
C GLY A 55 -18.46 10.42 8.16
N MET A 56 -17.17 10.18 7.96
CA MET A 56 -16.32 9.41 8.85
C MET A 56 -16.12 10.13 10.18
N THR A 57 -16.23 9.37 11.26
CA THR A 57 -15.79 9.77 12.60
C THR A 57 -14.27 9.92 12.65
N THR A 58 -13.76 10.69 13.61
CA THR A 58 -12.31 10.79 13.85
C THR A 58 -11.67 9.42 14.09
N LYS A 59 -12.39 8.50 14.72
CA LYS A 59 -11.91 7.14 14.94
C LYS A 59 -11.72 6.39 13.63
N GLU A 60 -12.70 6.45 12.71
CA GLU A 60 -12.59 5.78 11.42
C GLU A 60 -11.47 6.39 10.57
N VAL A 61 -11.30 7.72 10.58
CA VAL A 61 -10.15 8.36 9.92
C VAL A 61 -8.82 7.86 10.49
N ILE A 62 -8.70 7.68 11.82
CA ILE A 62 -7.51 7.09 12.44
C ILE A 62 -7.28 5.66 11.95
N GLU A 63 -8.33 4.84 11.88
CA GLU A 63 -8.22 3.45 11.42
C GLU A 63 -7.82 3.37 9.93
N GLU A 64 -8.34 4.25 9.07
CA GLU A 64 -7.89 4.35 7.68
C GLU A 64 -6.42 4.76 7.58
N CYS A 65 -5.98 5.78 8.33
CA CYS A 65 -4.57 6.19 8.35
C CYS A 65 -3.64 5.05 8.80
N LYS A 66 -4.04 4.26 9.80
CA LYS A 66 -3.30 3.07 10.22
C LYS A 66 -3.21 2.04 9.10
N LEU A 67 -4.32 1.78 8.42
CA LEU A 67 -4.37 0.81 7.33
C LEU A 67 -3.45 1.22 6.17
N PHE A 68 -3.48 2.49 5.75
CA PHE A 68 -2.58 3.00 4.71
C PHE A 68 -1.11 2.85 5.08
N TYR A 69 -0.75 3.20 6.31
CA TYR A 69 0.62 3.07 6.80
C TYR A 69 1.09 1.61 6.80
N PHE A 70 0.29 0.72 7.39
CA PHE A 70 0.57 -0.71 7.45
C PHE A 70 0.72 -1.32 6.05
N ALA A 71 -0.26 -1.07 5.17
CA ALA A 71 -0.28 -1.60 3.82
C ALA A 71 0.94 -1.13 3.02
N GLY A 72 1.32 0.14 3.13
CA GLY A 72 2.45 0.71 2.39
C GLY A 72 3.81 0.30 2.93
N GLN A 73 3.98 0.22 4.25
CA GLN A 73 5.28 -0.02 4.86
C GLN A 73 5.66 -1.50 4.90
N GLU A 74 4.82 -2.35 5.49
CA GLU A 74 5.19 -3.74 5.74
C GLU A 74 5.37 -4.51 4.42
N THR A 75 4.47 -4.28 3.46
CA THR A 75 4.55 -5.01 2.19
C THR A 75 5.79 -4.65 1.37
N THR A 76 6.10 -3.35 1.31
CA THR A 76 7.23 -2.80 0.55
C THR A 76 8.56 -3.10 1.22
N SER A 77 8.66 -2.98 2.55
CA SER A 77 9.92 -3.21 3.27
C SER A 77 10.40 -4.66 3.09
N VAL A 78 9.48 -5.63 3.21
CA VAL A 78 9.77 -7.05 3.02
C VAL A 78 10.20 -7.36 1.58
N LEU A 79 9.55 -6.76 0.58
CA LEU A 79 9.95 -6.88 -0.83
C LEU A 79 11.40 -6.38 -1.02
N LEU A 80 11.72 -5.21 -0.49
CA LEU A 80 13.06 -4.64 -0.61
C LEU A 80 14.11 -5.51 0.10
N VAL A 81 13.81 -6.05 1.28
CA VAL A 81 14.71 -6.97 1.99
C VAL A 81 15.02 -8.21 1.14
N TRP A 82 14.00 -8.88 0.60
CA TRP A 82 14.21 -10.06 -0.25
C TRP A 82 14.94 -9.72 -1.54
N THR A 83 14.63 -8.57 -2.15
CA THR A 83 15.34 -8.07 -3.33
C THR A 83 16.84 -7.89 -3.05
N MET A 84 17.18 -7.26 -1.92
CA MET A 84 18.58 -7.06 -1.52
C MET A 84 19.30 -8.38 -1.23
N ILE A 85 18.62 -9.33 -0.58
CA ILE A 85 19.16 -10.68 -0.35
C ILE A 85 19.47 -11.35 -1.69
N LEU A 86 18.55 -11.32 -2.66
CA LEU A 86 18.75 -11.91 -3.98
C LEU A 86 19.91 -11.25 -4.73
N LEU A 87 19.96 -9.91 -4.76
CA LEU A 87 21.05 -9.18 -5.42
C LEU A 87 22.42 -9.47 -4.80
N SER A 88 22.49 -9.68 -3.48
CA SER A 88 23.75 -10.06 -2.81
C SER A 88 24.27 -11.45 -3.23
N ARG A 89 23.37 -12.33 -3.72
CA ARG A 89 23.69 -13.69 -4.16
C ARG A 89 23.83 -13.82 -5.69
N HIS A 90 23.35 -12.83 -6.43
CA HIS A 90 23.34 -12.79 -7.90
C HIS A 90 24.06 -11.53 -8.39
N LEU A 91 25.39 -11.53 -8.27
CA LEU A 91 26.24 -10.35 -8.55
C LEU A 91 26.17 -9.90 -10.02
N ASP A 92 25.91 -10.82 -10.94
CA ASP A 92 25.69 -10.52 -12.36
C ASP A 92 24.44 -9.65 -12.56
N TRP A 93 23.34 -9.99 -11.88
CA TRP A 93 22.12 -9.18 -11.89
C TRP A 93 22.31 -7.86 -11.16
N GLN A 94 23.02 -7.84 -10.03
CA GLN A 94 23.37 -6.61 -9.34
C GLN A 94 24.15 -5.63 -10.24
N ALA A 95 25.14 -6.12 -10.99
CA ALA A 95 25.91 -5.31 -11.92
C ALA A 95 25.02 -4.74 -13.04
N ARG A 96 24.16 -5.58 -13.64
CA ARG A 96 23.21 -5.17 -14.68
C ARG A 96 22.23 -4.10 -14.22
N THR A 97 21.67 -4.24 -13.02
CA THR A 97 20.77 -3.25 -12.44
C THR A 97 21.47 -1.92 -12.21
N ARG A 98 22.70 -1.96 -11.69
CA ARG A 98 23.49 -0.74 -11.48
C ARG A 98 23.78 -0.04 -12.79
N GLU A 99 24.16 -0.80 -13.83
CA GLU A 99 24.39 -0.26 -15.17
C GLU A 99 23.12 0.38 -15.75
N GLU A 100 21.97 -0.28 -15.65
CA GLU A 100 20.69 0.29 -16.11
C GLU A 100 20.37 1.63 -15.41
N VAL A 101 20.49 1.66 -14.07
CA VAL A 101 20.21 2.88 -13.30
C VAL A 101 21.13 4.02 -13.72
N LEU A 102 22.43 3.76 -13.90
CA LEU A 102 23.40 4.76 -14.37
C LEU A 102 23.15 5.20 -15.82
N GLN A 103 22.71 4.30 -16.70
CA GLN A 103 22.36 4.67 -18.07
C GLN A 103 21.11 5.57 -18.13
N VAL A 104 20.14 5.33 -17.25
CA VAL A 104 18.86 6.06 -17.23
C VAL A 104 18.96 7.42 -16.53
N PHE A 105 19.74 7.51 -15.45
CA PHE A 105 19.80 8.70 -14.59
C PHE A 105 21.19 9.35 -14.48
N GLY A 106 22.25 8.68 -14.91
CA GLY A 106 23.63 9.13 -14.69
C GLY A 106 23.92 9.32 -13.19
N ASP A 107 24.54 10.45 -12.86
CA ASP A 107 24.79 10.90 -11.48
C ASP A 107 23.65 11.78 -10.93
N GLY A 108 22.56 11.92 -11.67
CA GLY A 108 21.41 12.74 -11.29
C GLY A 108 20.47 12.06 -10.29
N MET A 109 19.57 12.84 -9.71
CA MET A 109 18.49 12.30 -8.89
C MET A 109 17.46 11.58 -9.77
N PRO A 110 16.93 10.41 -9.35
CA PRO A 110 15.87 9.74 -10.09
C PRO A 110 14.63 10.62 -10.26
N GLU A 111 14.18 10.76 -11.50
CA GLU A 111 12.95 11.46 -11.88
C GLU A 111 11.85 10.46 -12.24
N PHE A 112 10.59 10.85 -12.04
CA PHE A 112 9.42 9.99 -12.24
C PHE A 112 9.37 9.35 -13.64
N ASP A 113 9.58 10.15 -14.68
CA ASP A 113 9.53 9.67 -16.07
C ASP A 113 10.62 8.64 -16.39
N GLY A 114 11.76 8.73 -15.71
CA GLY A 114 12.87 7.79 -15.88
C GLY A 114 12.59 6.43 -15.25
N LEU A 115 11.73 6.34 -14.23
CA LEU A 115 11.43 5.07 -13.55
C LEU A 115 10.83 4.03 -14.50
N ASN A 116 10.01 4.47 -15.46
CA ASN A 116 9.42 3.59 -16.48
C ASN A 116 10.44 2.96 -17.43
N ARG A 117 11.67 3.49 -17.48
CA ARG A 117 12.76 2.96 -18.31
C ARG A 117 13.58 1.89 -17.60
N LEU A 118 13.37 1.68 -16.29
CA LEU A 118 14.09 0.69 -15.48
C LEU A 118 13.52 -0.74 -15.65
N LYS A 119 13.74 -1.33 -16.82
CA LYS A 119 13.22 -2.66 -17.17
C LYS A 119 13.83 -3.77 -16.33
N ILE A 120 15.14 -3.76 -16.11
CA ILE A 120 15.89 -4.77 -15.35
C ILE A 120 15.52 -4.67 -13.87
N VAL A 121 15.44 -3.46 -13.29
CA VAL A 121 14.93 -3.28 -11.91
C VAL A 121 13.53 -3.89 -11.78
N THR A 122 12.64 -3.58 -12.73
CA THR A 122 11.27 -4.10 -12.72
C THR A 122 11.23 -5.62 -12.80
N MET A 123 12.06 -6.23 -13.65
CA MET A 123 12.18 -7.70 -13.74
C MET A 123 12.64 -8.31 -12.41
N ILE A 124 13.61 -7.69 -11.74
CA ILE A 124 14.13 -8.18 -10.45
C ILE A 124 13.10 -8.06 -9.34
N LEU A 125 12.37 -6.95 -9.26
CA LEU A 125 11.29 -6.80 -8.27
C LEU A 125 10.18 -7.85 -8.49
N ASN A 126 9.80 -8.08 -9.74
CA ASN A 126 8.80 -9.10 -10.08
C ASN A 126 9.29 -10.52 -9.78
N GLU A 127 10.54 -10.84 -10.09
CA GLU A 127 11.11 -12.16 -9.78
C GLU A 127 11.28 -12.36 -8.27
N SER A 128 11.63 -11.30 -7.53
CA SER A 128 11.66 -11.31 -6.06
C SER A 128 10.28 -11.61 -5.49
N LEU A 129 9.22 -10.97 -6.00
CA LEU A 129 7.82 -11.26 -5.62
C LEU A 129 7.38 -12.66 -6.04
N ARG A 130 7.85 -13.17 -7.18
CA ARG A 130 7.51 -14.53 -7.64
C ARG A 130 8.07 -15.58 -6.69
N LEU A 131 9.32 -15.42 -6.25
CA LEU A 131 10.04 -16.35 -5.37
C LEU A 131 9.71 -16.17 -3.88
N TYR A 132 9.57 -14.92 -3.43
CA TYR A 132 9.37 -14.54 -2.02
C TYR A 132 8.28 -13.46 -1.90
N PRO A 133 7.01 -13.79 -2.18
CA PRO A 133 5.92 -12.82 -2.11
C PRO A 133 5.67 -12.37 -0.67
N THR A 134 5.48 -11.06 -0.44
CA THR A 134 5.04 -10.56 0.88
C THR A 134 3.65 -11.06 1.25
N VAL A 135 2.78 -11.30 0.26
CA VAL A 135 1.45 -11.88 0.42
C VAL A 135 1.35 -13.16 -0.41
N GLY A 136 1.57 -14.31 0.23
CA GLY A 136 1.63 -15.62 -0.42
C GLY A 136 0.27 -16.27 -0.76
N GLY A 137 -0.84 -15.62 -0.41
CA GLY A 137 -2.17 -16.12 -0.76
C GLY A 137 -3.27 -15.06 -0.59
N LEU A 138 -4.37 -15.26 -1.32
CA LEU A 138 -5.52 -14.37 -1.31
C LEU A 138 -6.75 -15.10 -0.77
N GLY A 139 -7.39 -14.51 0.24
CA GLY A 139 -8.66 -14.98 0.77
C GLY A 139 -9.85 -14.23 0.18
N ARG A 140 -10.96 -14.93 -0.08
CA ARG A 140 -12.26 -14.36 -0.47
C ARG A 140 -13.37 -15.08 0.28
N ARG A 141 -14.38 -14.33 0.75
CA ARG A 141 -15.63 -14.91 1.24
C ARG A 141 -16.65 -14.88 0.11
N ILE A 142 -17.22 -16.03 -0.22
CA ILE A 142 -18.29 -16.15 -1.20
C ILE A 142 -19.56 -15.56 -0.56
N THR A 143 -20.09 -14.47 -1.10
CA THR A 143 -21.27 -13.78 -0.54
C THR A 143 -22.58 -14.32 -1.08
N THR A 144 -22.56 -14.82 -2.33
CA THR A 144 -23.71 -15.43 -3.00
C THR A 144 -23.27 -16.70 -3.72
N LYS A 145 -24.22 -17.61 -4.01
CA LYS A 145 -23.92 -18.84 -4.76
C LYS A 145 -23.20 -18.48 -6.06
N THR A 146 -21.97 -18.95 -6.22
CA THR A 146 -21.05 -18.53 -7.29
C THR A 146 -20.56 -19.75 -8.07
N LYS A 147 -20.63 -19.72 -9.40
CA LYS A 147 -20.00 -20.74 -10.25
C LYS A 147 -18.54 -20.35 -10.51
N LEU A 148 -17.60 -21.26 -10.24
CA LEU A 148 -16.17 -21.10 -10.48
C LEU A 148 -15.64 -22.28 -11.29
N GLY A 149 -15.43 -22.09 -12.60
CA GLY A 149 -15.21 -23.20 -13.52
C GLY A 149 -16.38 -24.18 -13.48
N GLU A 150 -16.10 -25.46 -13.27
CA GLU A 150 -17.13 -26.50 -13.09
C GLU A 150 -17.65 -26.61 -11.65
N LEU A 151 -17.10 -25.85 -10.70
CA LEU A 151 -17.52 -25.86 -9.31
C LEU A 151 -18.67 -24.88 -9.05
N ILE A 152 -19.57 -25.26 -8.14
CA ILE A 152 -20.62 -24.39 -7.61
C ILE A 152 -20.34 -24.15 -6.13
N LEU A 153 -19.94 -22.94 -5.79
CA LEU A 153 -19.58 -22.53 -4.43
C LEU A 153 -20.80 -21.89 -3.74
N PRO A 154 -21.23 -22.39 -2.56
CA PRO A 154 -22.31 -21.78 -1.81
C PRO A 154 -21.85 -20.50 -1.10
N ALA A 155 -22.82 -19.64 -0.74
CA ALA A 155 -22.58 -18.48 0.10
C ALA A 155 -22.01 -18.88 1.46
N GLY A 156 -21.15 -18.04 2.04
CA GLY A 156 -20.49 -18.24 3.32
C GLY A 156 -19.13 -18.94 3.25
N VAL A 157 -18.82 -19.64 2.15
CA VAL A 157 -17.55 -20.35 1.97
C VAL A 157 -16.37 -19.38 1.88
N MET A 158 -15.26 -19.73 2.53
CA MET A 158 -13.98 -19.05 2.35
C MET A 158 -13.18 -19.75 1.24
N LEU A 159 -12.88 -19.03 0.18
CA LEU A 159 -11.97 -19.44 -0.88
C LEU A 159 -10.58 -18.88 -0.58
N ALA A 160 -9.57 -19.74 -0.62
CA ALA A 160 -8.17 -19.34 -0.52
C ALA A 160 -7.44 -19.70 -1.82
N SER A 161 -6.77 -18.71 -2.41
CA SER A 161 -5.90 -18.90 -3.57
C SER A 161 -4.44 -18.78 -3.12
N PRO A 162 -3.67 -19.88 -3.09
CA PRO A 162 -2.27 -19.85 -2.70
C PRO A 162 -1.41 -19.35 -3.88
N THR A 163 -1.28 -18.04 -4.02
CA THR A 163 -0.54 -17.41 -5.14
C THR A 163 0.92 -17.86 -5.20
N ILE A 164 1.55 -18.12 -4.04
CA ILE A 164 2.91 -18.66 -4.00
C ILE A 164 3.02 -20.04 -4.68
N LEU A 165 2.02 -20.91 -4.53
CA LEU A 165 2.06 -22.23 -5.18
C LEU A 165 1.86 -22.11 -6.68
N VAL A 166 0.95 -21.23 -7.10
CA VAL A 166 0.70 -20.95 -8.53
C VAL A 166 1.96 -20.41 -9.22
N HIS A 167 2.71 -19.53 -8.57
CA HIS A 167 3.96 -18.96 -9.10
C HIS A 167 5.12 -19.98 -9.21
N HIS A 168 4.97 -21.15 -8.61
CA HIS A 168 5.96 -22.24 -8.61
C HIS A 168 5.45 -23.50 -9.32
N ASP A 169 4.25 -23.45 -9.88
CA ASP A 169 3.69 -24.53 -10.71
C ASP A 169 4.46 -24.61 -12.04
N LYS A 170 4.64 -25.83 -12.57
CA LYS A 170 5.48 -26.10 -13.75
C LYS A 170 4.66 -26.56 -14.95
#